data_AF-H1VKP5-F1
#
_entry.id   AF-H1VKP5-F1
#
_cell.length_a   1.000
_cell.length_b   1.000
_cell.length_c   1.000
_cell.angle_alpha   90.00
_cell.angle_beta   90.00
_cell.angle_gamma   90.00
#
_symmetry.space_group_name_H-M   'P 1'
#
loop_
_entity.id
_entity.type
_entity.pdbx_description
1 polymer ?
#
loop_
_entity_poly.entity_id
_entity_poly.type
_entity_poly.pdbx_seq_one_letter_code
_entity_poly.pdbx_strand_id
1 'polypeptide(L)'
;MIKEPETRPISQEQLVAEVKGIYAGLVMVESKCIEVDNSQSSNKETNPKLNNEQWQALIALHRTLLHEHHDFFLASQHPSASPALRRLASKYAMPARMWRHGIHSFLELLRHWLPASLEHMLAFIYLAYSMMALLYETVPTFEDTWIECLGDLGRYRYA
;
A
#
# COMPACT_ATOMS: atom_id res chain seq x y z
N MET A 1 14.90 -13.97 -36.91
CA MET A 1 15.51 -13.11 -35.87
C MET A 1 14.50 -12.03 -35.51
N ILE A 2 13.91 -12.12 -34.32
CA ILE A 2 12.95 -11.13 -33.82
C ILE A 2 13.81 -9.97 -33.27
N LYS A 3 13.65 -8.76 -33.83
CA LYS A 3 14.30 -7.56 -33.29
C LYS A 3 13.68 -7.27 -31.93
N GLU A 4 14.49 -7.31 -30.87
CA GLU A 4 14.09 -6.75 -29.58
C GLU A 4 13.67 -5.28 -29.80
N PRO A 5 12.55 -4.84 -29.20
CA PRO A 5 12.17 -3.44 -29.26
C PRO A 5 13.24 -2.62 -28.53
N GLU A 6 13.79 -1.61 -29.19
CA GLU A 6 14.70 -0.65 -28.57
C GLU A 6 13.94 0.10 -27.46
N THR A 7 14.09 -0.37 -26.23
CA THR A 7 13.61 0.34 -25.04
C THR A 7 14.57 1.50 -24.79
N ARG A 8 14.19 2.68 -25.27
CA ARG A 8 14.94 3.90 -24.95
C ARG A 8 14.98 4.07 -23.42
N PRO A 9 16.15 4.29 -22.81
CA PRO A 9 16.24 4.48 -21.36
C PRO A 9 15.43 5.72 -20.93
N ILE A 10 14.67 5.59 -19.85
CA ILE A 10 13.85 6.68 -19.29
C ILE A 10 14.73 7.89 -18.93
N SER A 11 14.31 9.09 -19.33
CA SER A 11 15.02 10.31 -18.96
C SER A 11 14.74 10.70 -17.50
N GLN A 12 15.63 11.50 -16.90
CA GLN A 12 15.40 12.00 -15.54
C GLN A 12 14.14 12.86 -15.45
N GLU A 13 13.85 13.66 -16.47
CA GLU A 13 12.66 14.53 -16.52
C GLU A 13 11.38 13.70 -16.58
N GLN A 14 11.37 12.64 -17.38
CA GLN A 14 10.25 11.70 -17.45
C GLN A 14 10.03 11.01 -16.10
N LEU A 15 11.11 10.56 -15.45
CA LEU A 15 11.01 9.92 -14.14
C LEU A 15 10.51 10.89 -13.05
N VAL A 16 10.91 12.17 -13.10
CA VAL A 16 10.39 13.19 -12.19
C VAL A 16 8.90 13.44 -12.42
N ALA A 17 8.46 13.48 -13.68
CA ALA A 17 7.04 13.63 -14.01
C ALA A 17 6.24 12.42 -13.51
N GLU A 18 6.76 11.21 -13.72
CA GLU A 18 6.15 9.96 -13.28
C GLU A 18 5.97 9.90 -11.76
N VAL A 19 7.04 10.14 -10.99
CA VAL A 19 6.98 10.14 -9.53
C VAL A 19 5.99 11.18 -9.00
N LYS A 20 5.86 12.33 -9.66
CA LYS A 20 4.85 13.36 -9.29
C LYS A 20 3.43 12.88 -9.56
N GLY A 21 3.20 12.23 -10.70
CA GLY A 21 1.90 11.65 -11.06
C GLY A 21 1.47 10.58 -10.06
N ILE A 22 2.35 9.61 -9.79
CA ILE A 22 2.12 8.55 -8.80
C ILE A 22 1.87 9.14 -7.42
N TYR A 23 2.68 10.11 -6.98
CA TYR A 23 2.48 10.76 -5.68
C TYR A 23 1.10 11.41 -5.55
N ALA A 24 0.62 12.07 -6.61
CA ALA A 24 -0.71 12.67 -6.60
C ALA A 24 -1.81 11.59 -6.51
N GLY A 25 -1.70 10.51 -7.29
CA GLY A 25 -2.58 9.33 -7.23
C GLY A 25 -2.64 8.73 -5.83
N LEU A 26 -1.47 8.40 -5.28
CA LEU A 26 -1.29 7.87 -3.93
C LEU A 26 -1.98 8.73 -2.87
N VAL A 27 -1.76 10.05 -2.87
CA VAL A 27 -2.36 10.94 -1.87
C VAL A 27 -3.88 10.98 -1.98
N MET A 28 -4.44 10.94 -3.20
CA MET A 28 -5.89 10.88 -3.39
C MET A 28 -6.47 9.58 -2.84
N VAL A 29 -5.86 8.43 -3.15
CA VAL A 29 -6.32 7.13 -2.67
C VAL A 29 -6.15 7.01 -1.16
N GLU A 30 -5.03 7.45 -0.60
CA GLU A 30 -4.78 7.46 0.85
C GLU A 30 -5.83 8.28 1.59
N SER A 31 -6.12 9.49 1.10
CA SER A 31 -7.16 10.33 1.68
C SER A 31 -8.52 9.62 1.67
N LYS A 32 -8.81 8.87 0.60
CA LYS A 32 -10.05 8.10 0.49
C LYS A 32 -10.10 6.92 1.46
N CYS A 33 -9.01 6.18 1.63
CA CYS A 33 -8.93 5.12 2.65
C CYS A 33 -9.22 5.69 4.04
N ILE A 34 -8.56 6.78 4.42
CA ILE A 34 -8.74 7.41 5.74
C ILE A 34 -10.19 7.85 5.96
N GLU A 35 -10.80 8.52 4.98
CA GLU A 35 -12.19 8.98 5.06
C GLU A 35 -13.16 7.81 5.26
N VAL A 36 -13.00 6.74 4.46
CA VAL A 36 -13.90 5.60 4.48
C VAL A 36 -13.70 4.76 5.75
N ASP A 37 -12.46 4.50 6.17
CA ASP A 37 -12.15 3.76 7.39
C ASP A 37 -12.75 4.45 8.63
N ASN A 38 -12.59 5.77 8.74
CA ASN A 38 -13.16 6.56 9.83
C ASN A 38 -14.70 6.52 9.82
N SER A 39 -15.29 6.60 8.63
CA SER A 39 -16.74 6.52 8.46
C SER A 39 -17.28 5.16 8.89
N GLN A 40 -16.62 4.07 8.49
CA GLN A 40 -17.04 2.71 8.86
C GLN A 40 -16.81 2.39 10.33
N SER A 41 -15.73 2.90 10.92
CA SER A 41 -15.45 2.75 12.35
C SER A 41 -16.56 3.37 13.21
N SER A 42 -17.13 4.50 12.77
CA SER A 42 -18.20 5.21 13.49
C SER A 42 -19.59 4.58 13.26
N ASN A 43 -19.80 3.88 12.15
CA ASN A 43 -21.13 3.44 11.69
C ASN A 43 -21.54 2.06 12.21
N LYS A 44 -20.68 1.33 12.93
CA LYS A 44 -21.00 -0.02 13.44
C LYS A 44 -22.24 -0.01 14.36
N GLU A 45 -22.43 1.05 15.13
CA GLU A 45 -23.57 1.18 16.06
C GLU A 45 -24.90 1.41 15.32
N THR A 46 -24.86 2.07 14.16
CA THR A 46 -26.04 2.48 13.39
C THR A 46 -26.37 1.54 12.23
N ASN A 47 -25.39 0.81 11.70
CA ASN A 47 -25.59 -0.18 10.65
C ASN A 47 -24.72 -1.43 10.91
N PRO A 48 -25.24 -2.43 11.63
CA PRO A 48 -24.44 -3.48 12.26
C PRO A 48 -23.81 -4.49 11.29
N LYS A 49 -24.01 -4.37 9.97
CA LYS A 49 -23.43 -5.32 9.02
C LYS A 49 -23.13 -4.71 7.65
N LEU A 50 -21.84 -4.62 7.33
CA LEU A 50 -21.39 -4.47 5.95
C LEU A 50 -21.66 -5.77 5.18
N ASN A 51 -22.16 -5.64 3.96
CA ASN A 51 -22.35 -6.77 3.06
C ASN A 51 -21.01 -7.18 2.41
N ASN A 52 -21.00 -8.32 1.72
CA ASN A 52 -19.77 -8.84 1.12
C ASN A 52 -19.20 -7.91 0.04
N GLU A 53 -20.04 -7.29 -0.78
CA GLU A 53 -19.61 -6.37 -1.84
C GLU A 53 -18.91 -5.14 -1.26
N GLN A 54 -19.42 -4.60 -0.15
CA GLN A 54 -18.81 -3.48 0.57
C GLN A 54 -17.44 -3.86 1.12
N TRP A 55 -17.29 -5.04 1.73
CA TRP A 55 -15.98 -5.51 2.18
C TRP A 55 -14.99 -5.69 1.03
N GLN A 56 -15.43 -6.27 -0.08
CA GLN A 56 -14.58 -6.41 -1.27
C GLN A 56 -14.16 -5.05 -1.84
N ALA A 57 -15.05 -4.05 -1.83
CA ALA A 57 -14.74 -2.69 -2.25
C ALA A 57 -13.69 -2.04 -1.33
N LEU A 58 -13.77 -2.24 -0.02
CA LEU A 58 -12.77 -1.76 0.93
C LEU A 58 -11.41 -2.43 0.71
N ILE A 59 -11.38 -3.76 0.56
CA ILE A 59 -10.15 -4.50 0.24
C ILE A 59 -9.54 -3.99 -1.08
N ALA A 60 -10.37 -3.78 -2.11
CA ALA A 60 -9.90 -3.28 -3.40
C ALA A 60 -9.30 -1.87 -3.27
N LEU A 61 -9.91 -0.99 -2.47
CA LEU A 61 -9.39 0.35 -2.22
C LEU A 61 -8.01 0.30 -1.54
N HIS A 62 -7.85 -0.51 -0.48
CA HIS A 62 -6.56 -0.68 0.19
C HIS A 62 -5.52 -1.37 -0.71
N ARG A 63 -5.95 -2.32 -1.55
CA ARG A 63 -5.08 -2.91 -2.59
C ARG A 63 -4.53 -1.84 -3.52
N THR A 64 -5.38 -0.94 -4.02
CA THR A 64 -4.94 0.17 -4.86
C THR A 64 -3.92 1.05 -4.14
N LEU A 65 -4.18 1.43 -2.89
CA LEU A 65 -3.23 2.23 -2.11
C LEU A 65 -1.85 1.55 -1.99
N LEU A 66 -1.83 0.24 -1.73
CA LEU A 66 -0.58 -0.52 -1.64
C LEU A 66 0.17 -0.59 -2.98
N HIS A 67 -0.54 -0.71 -4.11
CA HIS A 67 0.09 -0.65 -5.43
C HIS A 67 0.66 0.74 -5.74
N GLU A 68 -0.06 1.82 -5.42
CA GLU A 68 0.45 3.19 -5.61
C GLU A 68 1.72 3.44 -4.77
N HIS A 69 1.78 2.91 -3.55
CA HIS A 69 3.00 2.93 -2.73
C HIS A 69 4.14 2.17 -3.39
N HIS A 70 3.88 0.94 -3.87
CA HIS A 70 4.86 0.13 -4.56
C HIS A 70 5.43 0.83 -5.80
N ASP A 71 4.56 1.40 -6.64
CA ASP A 71 4.96 2.13 -7.84
C ASP A 71 5.77 3.38 -7.48
N PHE A 72 5.39 4.08 -6.40
CA PHE A 72 6.16 5.22 -5.89
C PHE A 72 7.57 4.80 -5.44
N PHE A 73 7.70 3.67 -4.74
CA PHE A 73 9.00 3.16 -4.31
C PHE A 73 9.86 2.74 -5.50
N LEU A 74 9.33 1.98 -6.46
CA LEU A 74 10.07 1.59 -7.66
C LEU A 74 10.53 2.80 -8.47
N ALA A 75 9.64 3.76 -8.72
CA ALA A 75 9.97 4.95 -9.49
C ALA A 75 11.00 5.84 -8.75
N SER A 76 10.83 6.04 -7.44
CA SER A 76 11.76 6.87 -6.66
C SER A 76 13.13 6.22 -6.47
N GLN A 77 13.21 4.88 -6.38
CA GLN A 77 14.47 4.13 -6.21
C GLN A 77 15.08 3.64 -7.54
N HIS A 78 14.48 3.99 -8.68
CA HIS A 78 14.95 3.59 -10.00
C HIS A 78 16.43 3.97 -10.22
N PRO A 79 17.23 3.17 -10.95
CA PRO A 79 18.64 3.48 -11.20
C PRO A 79 18.91 4.88 -11.77
N SER A 80 18.06 5.36 -12.67
CA SER A 80 18.12 6.72 -13.25
C SER A 80 17.67 7.84 -12.30
N ALA A 81 17.10 7.52 -11.13
CA ALA A 81 16.62 8.51 -10.17
C ALA A 81 17.77 9.34 -9.59
N SER A 82 17.60 10.66 -9.57
CA SER A 82 18.54 11.57 -8.92
C SER A 82 18.56 11.34 -7.40
N PRO A 83 19.64 11.72 -6.70
CA PRO A 83 19.69 11.59 -5.24
C PRO A 83 18.54 12.31 -4.52
N ALA A 84 18.06 13.43 -5.07
CA ALA A 84 16.92 14.15 -4.53
C ALA A 84 15.62 13.34 -4.64
N LEU A 85 15.42 12.65 -5.77
CA LEU A 85 14.24 11.83 -6.02
C LEU A 85 14.22 10.58 -5.12
N ARG A 86 15.36 9.91 -4.97
CA ARG A 86 15.51 8.74 -4.09
C ARG A 86 15.19 9.06 -2.62
N ARG A 87 15.52 10.27 -2.17
CA ARG A 87 15.23 10.71 -0.78
C ARG A 87 13.76 11.02 -0.52
N LEU A 88 12.90 11.11 -1.55
CA LEU A 88 11.49 11.46 -1.35
C LEU A 88 10.75 10.42 -0.50
N ALA A 89 11.04 9.13 -0.69
CA ALA A 89 10.44 8.07 0.11
C ALA A 89 10.65 8.27 1.61
N SER A 90 11.88 8.59 2.04
CA SER A 90 12.18 8.92 3.44
C SER A 90 11.61 10.27 3.84
N LYS A 91 11.75 11.30 2.99
CA LYS A 91 11.28 12.67 3.27
C LYS A 91 9.77 12.73 3.53
N TYR A 92 9.00 11.93 2.81
CA TYR A 92 7.54 11.85 2.95
C TYR A 92 7.08 10.72 3.87
N ALA A 93 8.02 10.07 4.57
CA ALA A 93 7.75 8.95 5.47
C ALA A 93 6.89 7.86 4.82
N MET A 94 7.16 7.54 3.55
CA MET A 94 6.32 6.64 2.76
C MET A 94 6.15 5.25 3.37
N PRO A 95 7.20 4.60 3.92
CA PRO A 95 7.02 3.30 4.56
C PRO A 95 6.06 3.37 5.75
N ALA A 96 6.22 4.38 6.61
CA ALA A 96 5.37 4.56 7.79
C ALA A 96 3.91 4.92 7.42
N ARG A 97 3.71 5.73 6.37
CA ARG A 97 2.38 6.07 5.85
C ARG A 97 1.68 4.85 5.25
N MET A 98 2.39 4.07 4.43
CA MET A 98 1.88 2.83 3.85
C MET A 98 1.44 1.86 4.95
N TRP A 99 2.28 1.67 5.98
CA TRP A 99 1.91 0.83 7.11
C TRP A 99 0.67 1.37 7.82
N ARG A 100 0.67 2.63 8.23
CA ARG A 100 -0.41 3.22 9.03
C ARG A 100 -1.76 3.25 8.29
N HIS A 101 -1.78 3.77 7.07
CA HIS A 101 -3.00 4.08 6.32
C HIS A 101 -3.35 3.00 5.29
N GLY A 102 -2.36 2.24 4.82
CA GLY A 102 -2.56 1.15 3.89
C GLY A 102 -2.91 -0.17 4.58
N ILE A 103 -2.32 -0.47 5.74
CA ILE A 103 -2.40 -1.79 6.37
C ILE A 103 -3.07 -1.71 7.74
N HIS A 104 -2.44 -1.02 8.69
CA HIS A 104 -2.79 -1.09 10.10
C HIS A 104 -4.20 -0.55 10.40
N SER A 105 -4.57 0.63 9.89
CA SER A 105 -5.92 1.19 10.11
C SER A 105 -7.02 0.24 9.64
N PHE A 106 -6.82 -0.39 8.49
CA PHE A 106 -7.79 -1.31 7.90
C PHE A 106 -7.84 -2.65 8.63
N LEU A 107 -6.70 -3.17 9.11
CA LEU A 107 -6.68 -4.34 9.99
C LEU A 107 -7.43 -4.08 11.29
N GLU A 108 -7.28 -2.89 11.89
CA GLU A 108 -8.02 -2.52 13.09
C GLU A 108 -9.52 -2.38 12.80
N LEU A 109 -9.91 -1.81 11.67
CA LEU A 109 -11.29 -1.81 11.22
C LEU A 109 -11.82 -3.25 11.08
N LEU A 110 -11.13 -4.11 10.36
CA LEU A 110 -11.53 -5.51 10.18
C LEU A 110 -11.65 -6.22 11.54
N ARG A 111 -10.69 -6.06 12.45
CA ARG A 111 -10.71 -6.63 13.80
C ARG A 111 -11.91 -6.13 14.60
N HIS A 112 -12.25 -4.84 14.48
CA HIS A 112 -13.41 -4.27 15.15
C HIS A 112 -14.72 -4.91 14.72
N TRP A 113 -14.83 -5.44 13.50
CA TRP A 113 -16.04 -6.06 12.95
C TRP A 113 -16.10 -7.59 13.10
N LEU A 114 -15.18 -8.18 13.87
CA LEU A 114 -15.23 -9.62 14.17
C LEU A 114 -16.52 -9.99 14.94
N PRO A 115 -17.08 -11.19 14.68
CA PRO A 115 -16.57 -12.25 13.80
C PRO A 115 -16.94 -12.09 12.32
N ALA A 116 -17.74 -11.09 11.94
CA ALA A 116 -18.33 -10.99 10.59
C ALA A 116 -17.33 -10.71 9.47
N SER A 117 -16.17 -10.15 9.80
CA SER A 117 -15.09 -9.75 8.90
C SER A 117 -13.95 -10.78 8.79
N LEU A 118 -14.03 -11.94 9.47
CA LEU A 118 -12.89 -12.85 9.63
C LEU A 118 -12.28 -13.30 8.30
N GLU A 119 -13.09 -13.72 7.34
CA GLU A 119 -12.61 -14.16 6.03
C GLU A 119 -11.94 -13.01 5.25
N HIS A 120 -12.53 -11.82 5.31
CA HIS A 120 -11.98 -10.60 4.70
C HIS A 120 -10.67 -10.17 5.35
N MET A 121 -10.56 -10.31 6.67
CA MET A 121 -9.35 -10.03 7.43
C MET A 121 -8.21 -10.96 7.01
N LEU A 122 -8.46 -12.26 6.92
CA LEU A 122 -7.47 -13.23 6.46
C LEU A 122 -7.04 -12.93 5.02
N ALA A 123 -8.00 -12.69 4.12
CA ALA A 123 -7.70 -12.34 2.73
C ALA A 123 -6.83 -11.09 2.62
N PHE A 124 -7.12 -10.07 3.43
CA PHE A 124 -6.34 -8.83 3.45
C PHE A 124 -4.94 -9.03 4.04
N ILE A 125 -4.78 -9.82 5.10
CA ILE A 125 -3.45 -10.17 5.66
C ILE A 125 -2.58 -10.85 4.59
N TYR A 126 -3.12 -11.81 3.84
CA TYR A 126 -2.38 -12.45 2.75
C TYR A 126 -1.97 -11.45 1.67
N LEU A 127 -2.86 -10.56 1.27
CA LEU A 127 -2.58 -9.50 0.29
C LEU A 127 -1.46 -8.57 0.78
N ALA A 128 -1.57 -8.06 2.00
CA ALA A 128 -0.58 -7.17 2.60
C ALA A 128 0.78 -7.87 2.72
N TYR A 129 0.80 -9.15 3.14
CA TYR A 129 2.02 -9.95 3.26
C TYR A 129 2.69 -10.13 1.90
N SER A 130 1.93 -10.48 0.85
CA SER A 130 2.47 -10.58 -0.51
C SER A 130 3.04 -9.25 -1.00
N MET A 131 2.40 -8.12 -0.68
CA MET A 131 2.95 -6.80 -1.03
C MET A 131 4.25 -6.50 -0.28
N MET A 132 4.32 -6.80 1.02
CA MET A 132 5.55 -6.55 1.80
C MET A 132 6.71 -7.44 1.32
N ALA A 133 6.42 -8.69 0.97
CA ALA A 133 7.41 -9.60 0.39
C ALA A 133 7.92 -9.08 -0.98
N LEU A 134 7.02 -8.59 -1.83
CA LEU A 134 7.39 -7.99 -3.10
C LEU A 134 8.30 -6.76 -2.91
N LEU A 135 7.97 -5.87 -1.95
CA LEU A 135 8.80 -4.72 -1.62
C LEU A 135 10.17 -5.10 -1.05
N TYR A 136 10.23 -6.16 -0.24
CA TYR A 136 11.49 -6.71 0.25
C TYR A 136 12.40 -7.18 -0.90
N GLU A 137 11.83 -7.85 -1.89
CA GLU A 137 12.59 -8.33 -3.06
C GLU A 137 12.99 -7.22 -4.03
N THR A 138 12.16 -6.18 -4.18
CA THR A 138 12.32 -5.19 -5.26
C THR A 138 12.89 -3.84 -4.79
N VAL A 139 12.77 -3.52 -3.50
CA VAL A 139 13.15 -2.21 -2.92
C VAL A 139 13.96 -2.42 -1.62
N PRO A 140 15.23 -2.85 -1.73
CA PRO A 140 16.07 -3.19 -0.58
C PRO A 140 16.45 -1.99 0.30
N THR A 141 16.25 -0.75 -0.19
CA THR A 141 16.55 0.48 0.57
C THR A 141 15.87 0.54 1.94
N PHE A 142 14.74 -0.15 2.13
CA PHE A 142 13.96 -0.15 3.38
C PHE A 142 13.79 -1.56 3.96
N GLU A 143 14.75 -2.46 3.71
CA GLU A 143 14.70 -3.89 4.07
C GLU A 143 14.25 -4.12 5.52
N ASP A 144 14.89 -3.47 6.49
CA ASP A 144 14.56 -3.61 7.92
C ASP A 144 13.09 -3.29 8.21
N THR A 145 12.55 -2.26 7.56
CA THR A 145 11.14 -1.87 7.69
C THR A 145 10.21 -2.94 7.09
N TRP A 146 10.57 -3.53 5.96
CA TRP A 146 9.77 -4.60 5.36
C TRP A 146 9.77 -5.87 6.21
N ILE A 147 10.92 -6.24 6.78
CA ILE A 147 11.04 -7.36 7.71
C ILE A 147 10.17 -7.13 8.95
N GLU A 148 10.19 -5.93 9.53
CA GLU A 148 9.34 -5.58 10.67
C GLU A 148 7.85 -5.71 10.31
N CYS A 149 7.41 -5.11 9.19
CA CYS A 149 6.03 -5.21 8.70
C CYS A 149 5.59 -6.67 8.47
N LEU A 150 6.45 -7.52 7.91
CA LEU A 150 6.16 -8.94 7.70
C LEU A 150 5.99 -9.68 9.04
N GLY A 151 6.85 -9.38 10.03
CA GLY A 151 6.72 -9.88 11.39
C GLY A 151 5.42 -9.46 12.06
N ASP A 152 5.03 -8.20 11.90
CA ASP A 152 3.78 -7.65 12.44
C ASP A 152 2.55 -8.32 11.82
N LEU A 153 2.53 -8.46 10.49
CA LEU A 153 1.47 -9.19 9.78
C LEU A 153 1.38 -10.66 10.23
N GLY A 154 2.53 -11.30 10.44
CA GLY A 154 2.61 -12.65 11.00
C GLY A 154 1.94 -12.74 12.36
N ARG A 155 2.15 -11.77 13.25
CA ARG A 155 1.52 -11.70 14.58
C ARG A 155 0.01 -11.45 14.50
N TYR A 156 -0.44 -10.57 13.61
CA TYR A 156 -1.87 -10.28 13.41
C TYR A 156 -2.70 -11.50 13.02
N ARG A 157 -2.11 -12.48 12.30
CA ARG A 157 -2.79 -13.71 11.92
C ARG A 157 -3.14 -14.62 13.11
N TYR A 158 -2.40 -14.51 14.21
CA TYR A 158 -2.55 -15.36 15.40
C TYR A 158 -3.19 -14.63 16.60
N ALA A 159 -3.53 -13.35 16.46
CA ALA A 159 -4.02 -12.47 17.52
C ALA A 159 -5.55 -12.27 17.53
#